data_AF-A0A3D6C3H2-F1
#
_entry.id   AF-A0A3D6C3H2-F1
#
_cell.length_a   1.000
_cell.length_b   1.000
_cell.length_c   1.000
_cell.angle_alpha   90.00
_cell.angle_beta   90.00
_cell.angle_gamma   90.00
#
_symmetry.space_group_name_H-M   'P 1'
#
loop_
_entity.id
_entity.type
_entity.pdbx_description
1 polymer ?
#
loop_
_entity_poly.entity_id
_entity_poly.type
_entity_poly.pdbx_seq_one_letter_code
_entity_poly.pdbx_strand_id
1 'polypeptide(L)'
;PDDWSYARQDNFPENARWLTSSILFVTIHTVSTNNGRMDILKDDIGLALSMVDARDEANRVWLEDAFTLGKQQNVRALVIITQADPTAADGSGECTAYRRMHCDAFADLRDDVVRLSKGFFPSYKDTRLRPVLFMHGDTGPFCFDKTFGGDAAPNLWRLNAWGDFTVPADATVVTVQPENKGEPFAAITLLERTVPGENCLPKF
;
A
#
# COMPACT_ATOMS: atom_id res chain seq x y z
N PRO A 1 -12.50 -5.05 -17.75
CA PRO A 1 -12.74 -6.27 -18.54
C PRO A 1 -13.35 -7.35 -17.64
N ASP A 2 -14.30 -8.14 -18.11
CA ASP A 2 -15.02 -9.10 -17.26
C ASP A 2 -14.10 -10.19 -16.69
N ASP A 3 -13.00 -10.50 -17.37
CA ASP A 3 -11.96 -11.43 -16.95
C ASP A 3 -11.13 -10.93 -15.75
N TRP A 4 -11.24 -9.64 -15.40
CA TRP A 4 -10.43 -9.06 -14.33
C TRP A 4 -10.96 -9.32 -12.92
N SER A 5 -12.14 -9.97 -12.78
CA SER A 5 -12.77 -10.21 -11.48
C SER A 5 -12.80 -8.95 -10.60
N TYR A 6 -13.10 -7.81 -11.22
CA TYR A 6 -13.08 -6.51 -10.56
C TYR A 6 -14.11 -6.45 -9.44
N ALA A 7 -13.72 -5.90 -8.30
CA ALA A 7 -14.61 -5.65 -7.18
C ALA A 7 -14.24 -4.35 -6.48
N ARG A 8 -15.23 -3.72 -5.85
CA ARG A 8 -15.04 -2.64 -4.88
C ARG A 8 -15.67 -3.02 -3.55
N GLN A 9 -15.15 -2.44 -2.48
CA GLN A 9 -15.79 -2.56 -1.17
C GLN A 9 -17.04 -1.67 -1.12
N ASP A 10 -18.14 -2.23 -0.64
CA ASP A 10 -19.38 -1.46 -0.45
C ASP A 10 -19.14 -0.30 0.53
N ASN A 11 -19.70 0.87 0.21
CA ASN A 11 -19.54 2.14 0.94
C ASN A 11 -18.12 2.75 0.97
N PHE A 12 -17.10 2.04 0.47
CA PHE A 12 -15.71 2.51 0.39
C PHE A 12 -15.17 2.28 -1.04
N PRO A 13 -15.68 3.02 -2.05
CA PRO A 13 -15.39 2.75 -3.46
C PRO A 13 -13.93 2.96 -3.88
N GLU A 14 -13.15 3.69 -3.07
CA GLU A 14 -11.70 3.84 -3.22
C GLU A 14 -10.95 2.53 -2.92
N ASN A 15 -11.57 1.60 -2.19
CA ASN A 15 -11.09 0.24 -2.02
C ASN A 15 -11.59 -0.62 -3.19
N ALA A 16 -10.70 -0.87 -4.14
CA ALA A 16 -10.93 -1.65 -5.34
C ALA A 16 -9.90 -2.76 -5.47
N ARG A 17 -10.24 -3.83 -6.18
CA ARG A 17 -9.31 -4.90 -6.52
C ARG A 17 -9.63 -5.50 -7.88
N TRP A 18 -8.61 -5.98 -8.55
CA TRP A 18 -8.75 -6.70 -9.80
C TRP A 18 -7.59 -7.66 -10.01
N LEU A 19 -7.87 -8.77 -10.69
CA LEU A 19 -6.93 -9.82 -11.01
C LEU A 19 -6.62 -9.77 -12.50
N THR A 20 -5.35 -9.68 -12.88
CA THR A 20 -4.95 -9.80 -14.29
C THR A 20 -3.60 -10.49 -14.37
N SER A 21 -3.40 -11.38 -15.34
CA SER A 21 -2.14 -12.11 -15.51
C SER A 21 -1.64 -12.82 -14.24
N SER A 22 -2.56 -13.35 -13.42
CA SER A 22 -2.25 -13.93 -12.10
C SER A 22 -1.61 -12.95 -11.09
N ILE A 23 -1.84 -11.66 -11.24
CA ILE A 23 -1.40 -10.60 -10.32
C ILE A 23 -2.65 -9.94 -9.75
N LEU A 24 -2.75 -9.91 -8.42
CA LEU A 24 -3.85 -9.21 -7.74
C LEU A 24 -3.41 -7.79 -7.44
N PHE A 25 -4.17 -6.82 -7.93
CA PHE A 25 -4.04 -5.42 -7.57
C PHE A 25 -5.12 -5.07 -6.57
N VAL A 26 -4.77 -4.28 -5.55
CA VAL A 26 -5.68 -3.78 -4.53
C VAL A 26 -5.36 -2.32 -4.22
N THR A 27 -6.37 -1.48 -4.18
CA THR A 27 -6.26 -0.11 -3.67
C THR A 27 -6.76 -0.07 -2.22
N ILE A 28 -6.10 0.74 -1.40
CA ILE A 28 -6.45 1.02 0.00
C ILE A 28 -6.69 2.51 0.14
N HIS A 29 -7.84 2.87 0.69
CA HIS A 29 -8.25 4.25 0.86
C HIS A 29 -7.57 4.86 2.08
N THR A 30 -6.44 5.49 1.85
CA THR A 30 -5.86 6.43 2.81
C THR A 30 -5.84 7.82 2.20
N VAL A 31 -5.90 8.83 3.05
CA VAL A 31 -5.83 10.24 2.65
C VAL A 31 -4.63 10.91 3.30
N SER A 32 -4.11 11.96 2.68
CA SER A 32 -3.00 12.74 3.22
C SER A 32 -3.37 13.44 4.55
N THR A 33 -2.40 14.14 5.14
CA THR A 33 -2.54 14.84 6.43
C THR A 33 -2.95 13.87 7.55
N ASN A 34 -2.11 12.83 7.71
CA ASN A 34 -2.27 11.77 8.70
C ASN A 34 -3.65 11.10 8.67
N ASN A 35 -4.11 10.71 7.48
CA ASN A 35 -5.40 10.06 7.27
C ASN A 35 -6.60 10.92 7.73
N GLY A 36 -6.47 12.26 7.66
CA GLY A 36 -7.49 13.21 8.10
C GLY A 36 -7.58 13.38 9.62
N ARG A 37 -6.53 13.02 10.37
CA ARG A 37 -6.48 13.10 11.85
C ARG A 37 -5.71 14.32 12.39
N MET A 38 -5.17 15.19 11.54
CA MET A 38 -4.53 16.44 11.98
C MET A 38 -5.48 17.64 11.88
N ASP A 39 -6.01 17.89 10.67
CA ASP A 39 -6.61 19.19 10.34
C ASP A 39 -8.09 19.06 9.98
N ILE A 40 -8.95 18.94 10.99
CA ILE A 40 -10.42 19.00 10.81
C ILE A 40 -10.89 20.43 11.10
N LEU A 41 -11.01 21.22 10.03
CA LEU A 41 -11.23 22.67 10.16
C LEU A 41 -12.69 23.09 10.10
N LYS A 42 -13.45 22.55 9.13
CA LYS A 42 -14.82 23.01 8.81
C LYS A 42 -15.91 21.98 9.13
N ASP A 43 -15.54 20.71 9.24
CA ASP A 43 -16.49 19.63 9.51
C ASP A 43 -16.73 19.45 11.01
N ASP A 44 -17.80 18.74 11.35
CA ASP A 44 -17.99 18.24 12.71
C ASP A 44 -16.89 17.22 13.03
N ILE A 45 -16.08 17.52 14.05
CA ILE A 45 -14.92 16.72 14.44
C ILE A 45 -15.34 15.29 14.80
N GLY A 46 -16.45 15.12 15.53
CA GLY A 46 -16.93 13.81 15.96
C GLY A 46 -17.33 12.93 14.79
N LEU A 47 -18.08 13.47 13.84
CA LEU A 47 -18.49 12.79 12.61
C LEU A 47 -17.29 12.48 11.72
N ALA A 48 -16.42 13.46 11.46
CA ALA A 48 -15.24 13.28 10.62
C ALA A 48 -14.35 12.15 11.17
N LEU A 49 -14.03 12.16 12.46
CA LEU A 49 -13.24 11.09 13.07
C LEU A 49 -13.95 9.73 13.01
N SER A 50 -15.28 9.70 13.11
CA SER A 50 -16.04 8.45 13.01
C SER A 50 -16.02 7.87 11.60
N MET A 51 -15.98 8.73 10.59
CA MET A 51 -15.76 8.30 9.19
C MET A 51 -14.34 7.79 8.96
N VAL A 52 -13.33 8.41 9.59
CA VAL A 52 -11.94 7.89 9.52
C VAL A 52 -11.86 6.52 10.19
N ASP A 53 -12.42 6.35 11.39
CA ASP A 53 -12.41 5.05 12.08
C ASP A 53 -13.13 3.95 11.29
N ALA A 54 -14.26 4.30 10.66
CA ALA A 54 -14.98 3.36 9.79
C ALA A 54 -14.14 2.97 8.55
N ARG A 55 -13.40 3.93 7.96
CA ARG A 55 -12.50 3.68 6.84
C ARG A 55 -11.31 2.81 7.25
N ASP A 56 -10.72 3.04 8.42
CA ASP A 56 -9.58 2.26 8.90
C ASP A 56 -9.96 0.79 9.11
N GLU A 57 -11.13 0.53 9.72
CA GLU A 57 -11.66 -0.82 9.85
C GLU A 57 -12.01 -1.44 8.49
N ALA A 58 -12.61 -0.67 7.58
CA ALA A 58 -12.91 -1.14 6.23
C ALA A 58 -11.65 -1.52 5.46
N ASN A 59 -10.58 -0.71 5.55
CA ASN A 59 -9.28 -0.98 4.96
C ASN A 59 -8.65 -2.26 5.51
N ARG A 60 -8.70 -2.45 6.84
CA ARG A 60 -8.19 -3.66 7.50
C ARG A 60 -8.87 -4.91 6.93
N VAL A 61 -10.21 -4.94 6.95
CA VAL A 61 -10.98 -6.08 6.43
C VAL A 61 -10.71 -6.31 4.95
N TRP A 62 -10.68 -5.23 4.15
CA TRP A 62 -10.44 -5.31 2.71
C TRP A 62 -9.06 -5.88 2.37
N LEU A 63 -8.03 -5.46 3.12
CA LEU A 63 -6.67 -5.94 2.96
C LEU A 63 -6.56 -7.42 3.33
N GLU A 64 -7.12 -7.84 4.47
CA GLU A 64 -7.17 -9.26 4.88
C GLU A 64 -7.87 -10.13 3.82
N ASP A 65 -8.98 -9.65 3.27
CA ASP A 65 -9.73 -10.32 2.21
C ASP A 65 -8.91 -10.41 0.90
N ALA A 66 -8.15 -9.36 0.54
CA ALA A 66 -7.31 -9.38 -0.64
C ALA A 66 -6.20 -10.44 -0.55
N PHE A 67 -5.53 -10.54 0.61
CA PHE A 67 -4.53 -11.59 0.84
C PHE A 67 -5.14 -12.99 0.87
N THR A 68 -6.33 -13.15 1.45
CA THR A 68 -7.07 -14.41 1.45
C THR A 68 -7.45 -14.83 0.03
N LEU A 69 -8.01 -13.91 -0.75
CA LEU A 69 -8.32 -14.14 -2.17
C LEU A 69 -7.06 -14.50 -2.96
N GLY A 70 -5.96 -13.77 -2.76
CA GLY A 70 -4.69 -14.04 -3.42
C GLY A 70 -4.18 -15.47 -3.17
N LYS A 71 -4.35 -15.98 -1.95
CA LYS A 71 -4.01 -17.37 -1.60
C LYS A 71 -4.94 -18.36 -2.29
N GLN A 72 -6.26 -18.13 -2.24
CA GLN A 72 -7.28 -18.99 -2.85
C GLN A 72 -7.13 -19.09 -4.37
N GLN A 73 -6.87 -17.96 -5.03
CA GLN A 73 -6.67 -17.86 -6.47
C GLN A 73 -5.22 -18.19 -6.90
N ASN A 74 -4.35 -18.53 -5.95
CA ASN A 74 -2.95 -18.88 -6.19
C ASN A 74 -2.20 -17.85 -7.04
N VAL A 75 -2.43 -16.56 -6.78
CA VAL A 75 -1.82 -15.46 -7.53
C VAL A 75 -0.31 -15.46 -7.35
N ARG A 76 0.40 -14.97 -8.36
CA ARG A 76 1.87 -14.96 -8.39
C ARG A 76 2.46 -13.74 -7.71
N ALA A 77 1.75 -12.62 -7.66
CA ALA A 77 2.11 -11.40 -6.95
C ALA A 77 0.87 -10.66 -6.45
N LEU A 78 1.08 -9.77 -5.49
CA LEU A 78 0.08 -8.84 -4.99
C LEU A 78 0.64 -7.41 -5.04
N VAL A 79 -0.13 -6.46 -5.55
CA VAL A 79 0.24 -5.04 -5.62
C VAL A 79 -0.78 -4.24 -4.81
N ILE A 80 -0.33 -3.64 -3.71
CA ILE A 80 -1.10 -2.76 -2.83
C ILE A 80 -0.82 -1.33 -3.24
N ILE A 81 -1.86 -0.54 -3.46
CA ILE A 81 -1.76 0.84 -3.94
C ILE A 81 -2.50 1.75 -2.98
N THR A 82 -1.86 2.82 -2.55
CA THR A 82 -2.46 3.86 -1.71
C THR A 82 -2.02 5.24 -2.20
N GLN A 83 -2.72 6.30 -1.82
CA GLN A 83 -2.28 7.66 -2.10
C GLN A 83 -1.22 8.12 -1.10
N ALA A 84 -1.59 8.20 0.19
CA ALA A 84 -0.74 8.76 1.23
C ALA A 84 0.48 7.88 1.53
N ASP A 85 1.56 8.49 2.03
CA ASP A 85 2.74 7.81 2.54
C ASP A 85 2.55 7.38 4.00
N PRO A 86 2.31 6.08 4.29
CA PRO A 86 2.14 5.62 5.66
C PRO A 86 3.44 5.56 6.47
N THR A 87 4.61 5.78 5.86
CA THR A 87 5.91 5.71 6.56
C THR A 87 6.24 6.97 7.35
N ALA A 88 5.63 8.10 6.99
CA ALA A 88 5.87 9.40 7.61
C ALA A 88 4.55 9.98 8.16
N ALA A 89 4.13 9.50 9.33
CA ALA A 89 2.95 10.04 10.01
C ALA A 89 3.23 11.45 10.57
N ASP A 90 2.30 12.38 10.38
CA ASP A 90 2.38 13.72 11.00
C ASP A 90 2.08 13.68 12.50
N GLY A 91 1.37 12.63 12.96
CA GLY A 91 1.08 12.37 14.37
C GLY A 91 2.05 11.35 14.98
N SER A 92 2.01 11.20 16.31
CA SER A 92 2.89 10.26 17.02
C SER A 92 2.16 9.49 18.12
N GLY A 93 2.55 8.24 18.34
CA GLY A 93 1.93 7.37 19.35
C GLY A 93 0.57 6.83 18.93
N GLU A 94 0.08 5.84 19.66
CA GLU A 94 -1.09 5.05 19.29
C GLU A 94 -2.39 5.89 19.19
N CYS A 95 -3.18 5.62 18.15
CA CYS A 95 -4.55 6.08 18.07
C CYS A 95 -5.43 5.23 18.98
N THR A 96 -6.20 5.87 19.85
CA THR A 96 -7.11 5.18 20.79
C THR A 96 -8.50 5.80 20.75
N ALA A 97 -9.47 5.16 21.38
CA ALA A 97 -10.82 5.72 21.55
C ALA A 97 -10.82 7.12 22.20
N TYR A 98 -9.80 7.46 23.00
CA TYR A 98 -9.65 8.75 23.68
C TYR A 98 -8.65 9.69 23.00
N ARG A 99 -7.85 9.18 22.05
CA ARG A 99 -6.85 9.94 21.29
C ARG A 99 -6.99 9.61 19.81
N ARG A 100 -7.91 10.31 19.15
CA ARG A 100 -8.27 10.08 17.74
C ARG A 100 -7.64 11.08 16.76
N MET A 101 -6.95 12.10 17.28
CA MET A 101 -6.23 13.13 16.53
C MET A 101 -4.77 13.20 16.97
N HIS A 102 -3.88 13.66 16.09
CA HIS A 102 -2.44 13.80 16.34
C HIS A 102 -1.76 12.53 16.89
N CYS A 103 -2.33 11.37 16.59
CA CYS A 103 -1.76 10.04 16.80
C CYS A 103 -1.23 9.50 15.48
N ASP A 104 -0.47 8.42 15.48
CA ASP A 104 0.03 7.78 14.28
C ASP A 104 -1.11 7.02 13.56
N ALA A 105 -1.70 7.65 12.55
CA ALA A 105 -2.91 7.16 11.90
C ALA A 105 -2.67 5.93 11.01
N PHE A 106 -1.41 5.58 10.76
CA PHE A 106 -1.04 4.53 9.82
C PHE A 106 -0.45 3.30 10.50
N ALA A 107 -0.23 3.33 11.82
CA ALA A 107 0.40 2.24 12.57
C ALA A 107 -0.23 0.86 12.29
N ASP A 108 -1.55 0.76 12.42
CA ASP A 108 -2.27 -0.51 12.19
C ASP A 108 -2.15 -0.98 10.73
N LEU A 109 -2.23 -0.05 9.76
CA LEU A 109 -2.05 -0.38 8.35
C LEU A 109 -0.64 -0.93 8.08
N ARG A 110 0.40 -0.32 8.67
CA ARG A 110 1.78 -0.80 8.53
C ARG A 110 1.93 -2.21 9.08
N ASP A 111 1.42 -2.43 10.29
CA ASP A 111 1.45 -3.73 10.96
C ASP A 111 0.73 -4.81 10.14
N ASP A 112 -0.44 -4.48 9.61
CA ASP A 112 -1.21 -5.39 8.76
C ASP A 112 -0.52 -5.73 7.46
N VAL A 113 0.05 -4.73 6.76
CA VAL A 113 0.79 -4.96 5.52
C VAL A 113 1.98 -5.89 5.75
N VAL A 114 2.76 -5.69 6.81
CA VAL A 114 3.90 -6.56 7.16
C VAL A 114 3.42 -7.96 7.53
N ARG A 115 2.46 -8.05 8.46
CA ARG A 115 1.91 -9.32 8.96
C ARG A 115 1.31 -10.16 7.84
N LEU A 116 0.52 -9.55 6.97
CA LEU A 116 -0.15 -10.24 5.86
C LEU A 116 0.84 -10.62 4.76
N SER A 117 1.83 -9.76 4.46
CA SER A 117 2.89 -10.08 3.49
C SER A 117 3.73 -11.27 3.94
N LYS A 118 4.11 -11.30 5.23
CA LYS A 118 4.76 -12.45 5.87
C LYS A 118 3.90 -13.72 5.73
N GLY A 119 2.61 -13.61 6.04
CA GLY A 119 1.67 -14.72 5.93
C GLY A 119 1.35 -15.14 4.49
N PHE A 120 1.66 -14.31 3.50
CA PHE A 120 1.51 -14.62 2.08
C PHE A 120 2.67 -15.46 1.54
N PHE A 121 3.80 -15.49 2.27
CA PHE A 121 4.94 -16.32 1.96
C PHE A 121 4.53 -17.81 1.95
N PRO A 122 4.92 -18.58 0.93
CA PRO A 122 4.44 -19.94 0.81
C PRO A 122 4.99 -20.89 1.89
N SER A 123 4.24 -21.96 2.14
CA SER A 123 4.66 -23.07 3.01
C SER A 123 6.00 -23.66 2.57
N TYR A 124 6.67 -24.40 3.45
CA TYR A 124 7.97 -25.06 3.19
C TYR A 124 8.09 -25.91 1.91
N LYS A 125 6.97 -26.27 1.26
CA LYS A 125 6.94 -27.01 -0.01
C LYS A 125 6.88 -26.13 -1.27
N ASP A 126 6.52 -24.86 -1.13
CA ASP A 126 6.34 -23.94 -2.26
C ASP A 126 7.48 -22.90 -2.22
N THR A 127 8.34 -22.94 -3.23
CA THR A 127 9.57 -22.14 -3.30
C THR A 127 9.39 -20.81 -4.03
N ARG A 128 8.15 -20.43 -4.35
CA ARG A 128 7.84 -19.14 -5.00
C ARG A 128 8.05 -17.99 -4.02
N LEU A 129 8.53 -16.85 -4.50
CA LEU A 129 8.71 -15.66 -3.65
C LEU A 129 7.37 -15.06 -3.19
N ARG A 130 6.32 -15.16 -4.03
CA ARG A 130 5.04 -14.48 -3.86
C ARG A 130 5.24 -13.00 -3.47
N PRO A 131 5.91 -12.23 -4.33
CA PRO A 131 6.30 -10.87 -4.03
C PRO A 131 5.07 -9.97 -3.86
N VAL A 132 5.17 -9.05 -2.91
CA VAL A 132 4.17 -8.02 -2.59
C VAL A 132 4.80 -6.66 -2.85
N LEU A 133 4.16 -5.83 -3.66
CA LEU A 133 4.59 -4.44 -3.88
C LEU A 133 3.63 -3.51 -3.16
N PHE A 134 4.14 -2.68 -2.25
CA PHE A 134 3.41 -1.57 -1.65
C PHE A 134 3.77 -0.28 -2.40
N MET A 135 2.79 0.29 -3.09
CA MET A 135 2.94 1.50 -3.90
C MET A 135 2.21 2.66 -3.23
N HIS A 136 2.89 3.79 -3.11
CA HIS A 136 2.27 5.05 -2.74
C HIS A 136 2.90 6.22 -3.50
N GLY A 137 2.35 7.41 -3.27
CA GLY A 137 2.94 8.69 -3.70
C GLY A 137 2.91 9.67 -2.53
N ASP A 138 2.43 10.90 -2.79
CA ASP A 138 2.25 11.99 -1.80
C ASP A 138 3.56 12.65 -1.34
N THR A 139 4.59 11.85 -1.09
CA THR A 139 5.88 12.32 -0.57
C THR A 139 6.99 12.15 -1.61
N GLY A 140 8.08 12.91 -1.45
CA GLY A 140 9.34 12.61 -2.10
C GLY A 140 10.26 11.77 -1.20
N PRO A 141 11.35 11.20 -1.75
CA PRO A 141 11.74 11.21 -3.16
C PRO A 141 11.14 10.03 -3.94
N PHE A 142 11.24 10.08 -5.28
CA PHE A 142 10.99 8.93 -6.14
C PHE A 142 12.00 7.82 -5.85
N CYS A 143 11.56 6.72 -5.24
CA CYS A 143 12.44 5.70 -4.68
C CYS A 143 11.82 4.31 -4.69
N PHE A 144 12.66 3.29 -4.57
CA PHE A 144 12.29 1.90 -4.62
C PHE A 144 13.06 1.09 -3.57
N ASP A 145 12.38 0.61 -2.54
CA ASP A 145 12.98 -0.14 -1.43
C ASP A 145 12.64 -1.63 -1.52
N LYS A 146 13.65 -2.42 -1.87
CA LYS A 146 13.58 -3.89 -2.00
C LYS A 146 13.62 -4.62 -0.66
N THR A 147 13.89 -3.89 0.43
CA THR A 147 14.07 -4.42 1.78
C THR A 147 13.03 -3.86 2.74
N PHE A 148 11.90 -3.38 2.21
CA PHE A 148 10.91 -2.64 2.97
C PHE A 148 10.29 -3.45 4.10
N GLY A 149 9.96 -4.72 3.86
CA GLY A 149 9.45 -5.62 4.92
C GLY A 149 10.51 -6.20 5.85
N GLY A 150 11.79 -5.86 5.67
CA GLY A 150 12.92 -6.39 6.45
C GLY A 150 12.94 -7.92 6.52
N ASP A 151 13.42 -8.45 7.65
CA ASP A 151 13.46 -9.89 7.91
C ASP A 151 12.07 -10.48 8.18
N ALA A 152 11.10 -9.66 8.60
CA ALA A 152 9.77 -10.11 8.94
C ALA A 152 8.95 -10.51 7.70
N ALA A 153 9.08 -9.73 6.62
CA ALA A 153 8.38 -9.94 5.35
C ALA A 153 9.32 -9.65 4.16
N PRO A 154 10.30 -10.53 3.87
CA PRO A 154 11.31 -10.29 2.82
C PRO A 154 10.73 -10.25 1.39
N ASN A 155 9.48 -10.65 1.21
CA ASN A 155 8.74 -10.56 -0.05
C ASN A 155 8.04 -9.21 -0.24
N LEU A 156 8.07 -8.30 0.74
CA LEU A 156 7.41 -7.00 0.70
C LEU A 156 8.39 -5.91 0.26
N TRP A 157 8.13 -5.34 -0.91
CA TRP A 157 8.88 -4.24 -1.52
C TRP A 157 8.04 -2.97 -1.51
N ARG A 158 8.68 -1.79 -1.54
CA ARG A 158 8.00 -0.49 -1.62
C ARG A 158 8.43 0.28 -2.86
N LEU A 159 7.47 0.95 -3.48
CA LEU A 159 7.71 2.00 -4.46
C LEU A 159 7.05 3.29 -3.98
N ASN A 160 7.84 4.35 -3.80
CA ASN A 160 7.33 5.72 -3.78
C ASN A 160 7.37 6.25 -5.21
N ALA A 161 6.20 6.31 -5.85
CA ALA A 161 6.07 6.64 -7.26
C ALA A 161 6.33 8.13 -7.53
N TRP A 162 6.57 8.46 -8.80
CA TRP A 162 6.68 9.86 -9.22
C TRP A 162 5.38 10.61 -8.90
N GLY A 163 5.51 11.71 -8.15
CA GLY A 163 4.41 12.57 -7.75
C GLY A 163 4.55 13.99 -8.30
N ASP A 164 3.78 14.91 -7.75
CA ASP A 164 3.82 16.35 -8.08
C ASP A 164 4.97 17.11 -7.39
N PHE A 165 5.73 16.44 -6.51
CA PHE A 165 6.88 17.02 -5.82
C PHE A 165 8.09 17.31 -6.75
N THR A 166 8.09 16.81 -8.00
CA THR A 166 9.14 17.07 -8.99
C THR A 166 8.56 17.56 -10.32
N VAL A 167 9.22 18.54 -10.95
CA VAL A 167 8.85 19.11 -12.25
C VAL A 167 9.90 18.74 -13.31
N PRO A 168 9.50 18.31 -14.52
CA PRO A 168 8.13 18.10 -14.97
C PRO A 168 7.47 16.88 -14.31
N ALA A 169 6.14 16.89 -14.20
CA ALA A 169 5.39 15.72 -13.80
C ALA A 169 5.57 14.60 -14.85
N ASP A 170 5.77 13.37 -14.39
CA ASP A 170 5.93 12.18 -15.23
C ASP A 170 5.10 11.03 -14.63
N ALA A 171 4.75 10.05 -15.45
CA ALA A 171 4.10 8.83 -14.98
C ALA A 171 5.15 7.78 -14.63
N THR A 172 4.92 6.96 -13.61
CA THR A 172 5.79 5.80 -13.34
C THR A 172 5.24 4.57 -14.05
N VAL A 173 6.05 3.99 -14.92
CA VAL A 173 5.81 2.66 -15.51
C VAL A 173 6.33 1.61 -14.54
N VAL A 174 5.43 0.75 -14.06
CA VAL A 174 5.77 -0.36 -13.16
C VAL A 174 5.65 -1.68 -13.90
N THR A 175 6.74 -2.45 -13.89
CA THR A 175 6.78 -3.82 -14.42
C THR A 175 6.61 -4.79 -13.26
N VAL A 176 5.71 -5.77 -13.43
CA VAL A 176 5.48 -6.85 -12.46
C VAL A 176 5.79 -8.19 -13.12
N GLN A 177 6.83 -8.86 -12.63
CA GLN A 177 7.44 -10.06 -13.23
C GLN A 177 7.73 -11.12 -12.14
N PRO A 178 6.69 -11.73 -11.54
CA PRO A 178 6.82 -12.56 -10.33
C PRO A 178 7.69 -13.82 -10.49
N GLU A 179 7.95 -14.25 -11.71
CA GLU A 179 8.88 -15.34 -12.03
C GLU A 179 10.35 -14.97 -11.82
N ASN A 180 10.71 -13.67 -11.90
CA ASN A 180 12.04 -13.20 -11.59
C ASN A 180 12.20 -13.02 -10.09
N LYS A 181 12.65 -14.07 -9.39
CA LYS A 181 12.79 -14.05 -7.93
C LYS A 181 13.77 -13.00 -7.39
N GLY A 182 14.76 -12.58 -8.18
CA GLY A 182 15.73 -11.56 -7.75
C GLY A 182 15.22 -10.13 -7.94
N GLU A 183 14.35 -9.94 -8.94
CA GLU A 183 13.83 -8.63 -9.33
C GLU A 183 12.36 -8.77 -9.80
N PRO A 184 11.41 -9.07 -8.90
CA PRO A 184 10.02 -9.29 -9.27
C PRO A 184 9.28 -8.04 -9.73
N PHE A 185 9.84 -6.87 -9.44
CA PHE A 185 9.26 -5.56 -9.76
C PHE A 185 10.35 -4.64 -10.30
N ALA A 186 9.99 -3.75 -11.22
CA ALA A 186 10.84 -2.66 -11.67
C ALA A 186 9.99 -1.41 -11.90
N ALA A 187 10.60 -0.23 -11.78
CA ALA A 187 9.94 1.03 -12.03
C ALA A 187 10.84 2.00 -12.78
N ILE A 188 10.23 2.79 -13.66
CA ILE A 188 10.92 3.79 -14.47
C ILE A 188 9.92 4.87 -14.85
N THR A 189 10.35 6.14 -14.92
CA THR A 189 9.45 7.18 -15.42
C THR A 189 9.18 7.01 -16.91
N LEU A 190 8.01 7.41 -17.38
CA LEU A 190 7.52 7.15 -18.74
C LEU A 190 8.29 7.97 -19.77
N LEU A 191 8.44 9.28 -19.52
CA LEU A 191 9.05 10.22 -20.46
C LEU A 191 10.56 10.28 -20.29
N GLU A 192 11.02 10.59 -19.07
CA GLU A 192 12.45 10.84 -18.79
C GLU A 192 13.25 9.55 -18.60
N ARG A 193 12.57 8.39 -18.52
CA ARG A 193 13.21 7.09 -18.32
C ARG A 193 14.08 7.04 -17.05
N THR A 194 13.71 7.81 -16.04
CA THR A 194 14.45 7.90 -14.78
C THR A 194 14.15 6.68 -13.91
N VAL A 195 15.20 6.05 -13.38
CA VAL A 195 15.09 4.93 -12.44
C VAL A 195 15.00 5.48 -11.01
N PRO A 196 14.13 4.94 -10.14
CA PRO A 196 14.03 5.40 -8.75
C PRO A 196 15.32 5.15 -7.97
N GLY A 197 15.59 6.02 -6.99
CA GLY A 197 16.69 5.80 -6.04
C GLY A 197 16.43 4.59 -5.13
N GLU A 198 17.49 3.97 -4.60
CA GLU A 198 17.37 2.75 -3.79
C GLU A 198 16.96 3.00 -2.34
N ASN A 199 16.99 4.26 -1.88
CA ASN A 199 16.76 4.63 -0.48
C ASN A 199 15.42 5.33 -0.31
N CYS A 200 14.39 4.57 0.07
CA CYS A 200 13.17 5.12 0.65
C CYS A 200 13.32 5.21 2.17
N LEU A 201 13.48 6.43 2.68
CA LEU A 201 13.42 6.69 4.12
C LEU A 201 12.24 7.62 4.41
N PRO A 202 11.51 7.41 5.53
CA PRO A 202 11.67 6.33 6.52
C PRO A 202 11.08 4.98 6.06
N LYS A 203 11.36 3.90 6.80
CA LYS A 203 10.75 2.56 6.59
C LYS A 203 9.64 2.34 7.61
N PHE A 204 8.88 1.24 7.45
CA PHE A 204 8.01 0.74 8.52
C PHE A 204 8.81 0.40 9.78
#